data_AF-A0A238L7K5-F1
#
_entry.id   AF-A0A238L7K5-F1
#
_cell.length_a   1.000
_cell.length_b   1.000
_cell.length_c   1.000
_cell.angle_alpha   90.00
_cell.angle_beta   90.00
_cell.angle_gamma   90.00
#
_symmetry.space_group_name_H-M   'P 1'
#
loop_
_entity.id
_entity.type
_entity.pdbx_description
1 polymer ?
#
loop_
_entity_poly.entity_id
_entity_poly.type
_entity_poly.pdbx_seq_one_letter_code
_entity_poly.pdbx_strand_id
1 'polypeptide(L)' 'MSSFDTSFVSSRSTLRQRIARMCEISFDRRYRQRAARAAQLRALSDADLAILGLAREDILFEVFSGRH' A
#
# COMPACT_ATOMS: atom_id res chain seq x y z
N MET A 1 -26.21 -0.82 47.55
CA MET A 1 -25.02 -1.24 46.76
C MET A 1 -25.46 -1.36 45.32
N SER A 2 -25.03 -0.45 44.45
CA SER A 2 -25.35 -0.52 43.01
C SER A 2 -24.40 -1.50 42.35
N SER A 3 -24.92 -2.64 41.90
CA SER A 3 -24.18 -3.60 41.10
C SER A 3 -23.89 -2.98 39.73
N PHE A 4 -22.65 -2.52 39.52
CA PHE A 4 -22.19 -2.10 38.21
C PHE A 4 -21.90 -3.35 37.37
N ASP A 5 -22.77 -3.59 36.39
CA ASP A 5 -22.61 -4.63 35.38
C ASP A 5 -21.39 -4.34 34.51
N THR A 6 -20.34 -5.17 34.65
CA THR A 6 -19.05 -5.04 33.94
C THR A 6 -19.10 -5.71 32.55
N SER A 7 -20.25 -6.22 32.11
CA SER A 7 -20.37 -6.95 30.84
C SER A 7 -20.40 -6.07 29.58
N PHE A 8 -20.48 -4.74 29.73
CA PHE A 8 -20.41 -3.83 28.58
C PHE A 8 -18.95 -3.55 28.20
N VAL A 9 -18.25 -4.59 27.75
CA VAL A 9 -17.03 -4.46 26.95
C VAL A 9 -17.41 -3.71 25.69
N SER A 10 -17.29 -2.39 25.74
CA SER A 10 -17.57 -1.53 24.61
C SER A 10 -16.52 -1.84 23.54
N SER A 11 -16.90 -2.69 22.58
CA SER A 11 -16.26 -2.91 21.28
C SER A 11 -16.28 -1.62 20.43
N ARG A 12 -15.89 -0.49 21.03
CA ARG A 12 -15.60 0.75 20.32
C ARG A 12 -14.18 0.62 19.84
N SER A 13 -14.00 0.00 18.66
CA SER A 13 -12.78 0.22 17.90
C SER A 13 -12.57 1.73 17.84
N THR A 14 -11.53 2.23 18.48
CA THR A 14 -11.28 3.66 18.54
C THR A 14 -11.19 4.21 17.12
N LEU A 15 -11.63 5.46 16.88
CA LEU A 15 -11.50 6.09 15.57
C LEU A 15 -10.07 5.93 15.02
N ARG A 16 -9.07 6.03 15.92
CA ARG A 16 -7.65 5.76 15.67
C ARG A 16 -7.38 4.33 15.16
N GLN A 17 -7.96 3.29 15.77
CA GLN A 17 -7.83 1.91 15.30
C GLN A 17 -8.53 1.65 13.96
N ARG A 18 -9.63 2.36 13.66
CA ARG A 18 -10.30 2.26 12.35
C ARG A 18 -9.47 2.93 11.26
N ILE A 19 -8.91 4.11 11.52
CA ILE A 19 -8.02 4.82 10.61
C ILE A 19 -6.74 4.01 10.39
N ALA A 20 -6.12 3.47 11.44
CA ALA A 20 -4.95 2.62 11.33
C ALA A 20 -5.23 1.40 10.43
N ARG A 21 -6.35 0.68 10.66
CA ARG A 21 -6.75 -0.44 9.78
C ARG A 21 -6.99 0.00 8.34
N MET A 22 -7.64 1.14 8.11
CA MET A 22 -7.82 1.66 6.75
C MET A 22 -6.50 2.03 6.08
N CYS A 23 -5.56 2.64 6.83
CA CYS A 23 -4.24 2.99 6.34
C CYS A 23 -3.39 1.75 6.06
N GLU A 24 -3.44 0.72 6.92
CA GLU A 24 -2.79 -0.58 6.71
C GLU A 24 -3.32 -1.24 5.43
N ILE A 25 -4.65 -1.32 5.26
CA ILE A 25 -5.29 -1.88 4.06
C ILE A 25 -4.92 -1.07 2.81
N SER A 26 -4.91 0.26 2.91
CA SER A 26 -4.62 1.14 1.78
C SER A 26 -3.13 1.15 1.42
N PHE A 27 -2.24 1.02 2.40
CA PHE A 27 -0.81 0.89 2.18
C PHE A 27 -0.49 -0.43 1.48
N ASP A 28 -1.03 -1.55 1.97
CA ASP A 28 -0.85 -2.86 1.34
C ASP A 28 -1.38 -2.84 -0.11
N ARG A 29 -2.55 -2.22 -0.34
CA ARG A 29 -3.08 -2.03 -1.70
C ARG A 29 -2.16 -1.22 -2.60
N ARG A 30 -1.64 -0.07 -2.13
CA ARG A 30 -0.72 0.79 -2.90
C ARG A 30 0.61 0.07 -3.16
N TYR A 31 1.12 -0.66 -2.18
CA TYR A 31 2.31 -1.47 -2.30
C TYR A 31 2.14 -2.56 -3.36
N ARG A 32 1.03 -3.30 -3.32
CA ARG A 32 0.69 -4.30 -4.35
C ARG A 32 0.54 -3.71 -5.75
N GLN A 33 -0.08 -2.52 -5.86
CA GLN A 33 -0.18 -1.81 -7.14
C GLN A 33 1.20 -1.43 -7.70
N ARG A 34 2.08 -0.88 -6.86
CA ARG A 34 3.46 -0.58 -7.26
C ARG A 34 4.24 -1.84 -7.63
N ALA A 35 4.13 -2.90 -6.84
CA ALA A 35 4.77 -4.17 -7.13
C ALA A 35 4.31 -4.78 -8.47
N ALA A 36 3.00 -4.71 -8.76
CA ALA A 36 2.45 -5.14 -10.04
C ALA A 36 3.00 -4.28 -11.20
N ARG A 37 3.12 -2.96 -11.01
CA ARG A 37 3.71 -2.06 -12.02
C ARG A 37 5.18 -2.38 -12.29
N ALA A 38 5.97 -2.64 -11.25
CA ALA A 38 7.36 -3.07 -11.40
C ALA A 38 7.47 -4.41 -12.13
N ALA A 39 6.57 -5.36 -11.85
CA ALA A 39 6.53 -6.65 -12.55
C ALA A 39 6.19 -6.48 -14.04
N GLN A 40 5.24 -5.61 -14.38
CA GLN A 40 4.91 -5.28 -15.78
C GLN A 40 6.12 -4.70 -16.51
N LEU A 41 6.82 -3.73 -15.90
CA LEU A 41 8.01 -3.12 -16.50
C LEU A 41 9.15 -4.14 -16.67
N ARG A 42 9.36 -5.04 -15.71
CA ARG A 42 10.38 -6.10 -15.83
C ARG A 42 10.06 -7.14 -16.90
N ALA A 43 8.79 -7.33 -17.23
CA ALA A 43 8.36 -8.23 -18.29
C ALA A 43 8.61 -7.65 -19.70
N LEU A 44 8.81 -6.33 -19.81
CA LEU A 44 9.19 -5.69 -21.06
C LEU A 44 10.64 -6.02 -21.45
N SER A 45 10.91 -5.98 -22.75
CA SER A 45 12.27 -6.08 -23.27
C SER A 45 13.04 -4.77 -23.03
N ASP A 46 14.36 -4.82 -23.07
CA ASP A 46 15.18 -3.61 -22.90
C ASP A 46 14.95 -2.58 -24.01
N ALA A 47 14.57 -3.02 -25.21
CA ALA A 47 14.18 -2.12 -26.30
C ALA A 47 12.87 -1.38 -25.98
N ASP A 48 11.88 -2.08 -25.42
CA ASP A 48 10.61 -1.47 -25.01
C ASP A 48 10.79 -0.51 -23.83
N LEU A 49 11.69 -0.84 -22.90
CA LEU A 49 12.07 0.04 -21.79
C LEU A 49 12.76 1.31 -22.31
N ALA A 50 13.66 1.18 -23.29
CA ALA A 50 14.34 2.32 -23.90
C ALA A 50 13.37 3.28 -24.62
N ILE A 51 12.31 2.75 -25.26
CA ILE A 51 11.23 3.58 -25.85
C ILE A 51 10.50 4.40 -24.78
N LEU A 52 10.35 3.85 -23.57
CA LEU A 52 9.78 4.54 -22.41
C LEU A 52 10.77 5.49 -21.73
N GLY A 53 12.02 5.56 -22.20
CA GLY A 53 13.09 6.35 -21.58
C GLY A 53 13.55 5.79 -20.24
N LEU A 54 13.35 4.50 -20.00
CA LEU A 54 13.69 3.82 -18.75
C LEU A 54 14.82 2.82 -18.97
N ALA A 55 15.79 2.78 -18.06
CA ALA A 55 16.72 1.68 -17.95
C ALA A 55 16.20 0.62 -16.96
N ARG A 56 16.74 -0.60 -17.02
CA ARG A 56 16.31 -1.74 -16.20
C ARG A 56 16.50 -1.46 -14.70
N GLU A 57 17.60 -0.79 -14.37
CA GLU A 57 17.98 -0.35 -13.03
C GLU A 57 17.05 0.73 -12.47
N ASP A 58 16.49 1.58 -13.33
CA ASP A 58 15.65 2.71 -12.94
C ASP A 58 14.21 2.30 -12.65
N ILE A 59 13.79 1.09 -13.03
CA ILE A 59 12.41 0.60 -12.84
C ILE A 59 11.95 0.74 -11.38
N LEU A 60 12.81 0.40 -10.42
CA LEU A 60 12.46 0.52 -9.00
C LEU A 60 12.40 1.98 -8.57
N PHE A 61 13.32 2.81 -9.05
CA PHE A 61 13.31 4.22 -8.74
C PHE A 61 12.04 4.89 -9.28
N GLU A 62 11.68 4.64 -10.54
CA GLU A 62 10.46 5.16 -11.16
C GLU A 62 9.19 4.74 -10.40
N VAL A 63 9.06 3.44 -10.09
CA VAL A 63 7.85 2.92 -9.43
C VAL A 63 7.68 3.40 -7.99
N PHE A 64 8.78 3.67 -7.27
CA PHE A 64 8.75 4.02 -5.85
C PHE A 64 9.08 5.49 -5.53
N SER A 65 9.69 6.25 -6.45
CA SER A 65 10.05 7.66 -6.26
C SER A 65 8.85 8.60 -6.18
N GLY A 66 7.64 8.15 -6.52
CA GLY A 66 6.43 8.93 -6.32
C GLY A 66 6.34 10.22 -7.15
N ARG A 67 7.10 10.32 -8.25
CA ARG A 67 6.91 11.37 -9.26
C ARG A 67 5.63 11.11 -10.06
N HIS A 68 4.49 11.48 -9.49
CA HIS A 68 3.21 11.64 -10.19
C HIS A 68 2.49 12.86 -9.64
#